data_AF-A0A956IUR2-F1
#
_entry.id   AF-A0A956IUR2-F1
#
_cell.length_a   1.000
_cell.length_b   1.000
_cell.length_c   1.000
_cell.angle_alpha   90.00
_cell.angle_beta   90.00
_cell.angle_gamma   90.00
#
_symmetry.space_group_name_H-M   'P 1'
#
loop_
_entity.id
_entity.type
_entity.pdbx_description
1 polymer ?
#
loop_
_entity_poly.entity_id
_entity_poly.type
_entity_poly.pdbx_seq_one_letter_code
_entity_poly.pdbx_strand_id
1 'polypeptide(L)'
;MRLSRRWMHRSFALLAGLGLGLASAESIAGSCQNAAECPPGFTCSDGTCVKEQMRCVSRCRHRGVSGDCVSYADDYCAADAVCVAPCTQRDSAGRCVQLGADVCGINMTCVSRCTARHSDGSCVQYGPDHCEAQAKCVKRCVSRGLGGGCVAWGADACGPAFSCARACESRADLGACISWGTDACGPAYTCAKACRLRGMNGNCIAYDPDVCGEGALCVQHCESRSAFGACLHYGADICGAG
;
A
#
# COMPACT_ATOMS: atom_id res chain seq x y z
N MET A 1 -85.28 2.64 16.42
CA MET A 1 -85.06 3.96 15.79
C MET A 1 -83.89 3.80 14.82
N ARG A 2 -84.05 3.43 13.54
CA ARG A 2 -84.59 4.16 12.37
C ARG A 2 -84.06 5.58 12.20
N LEU A 3 -83.18 5.76 11.21
CA LEU A 3 -83.01 6.86 10.21
C LEU A 3 -81.59 6.70 9.64
N SER A 4 -81.30 6.18 8.44
CA SER A 4 -81.70 6.53 7.06
C SER A 4 -81.21 7.91 6.59
N ARG A 5 -80.29 7.95 5.61
CA ARG A 5 -80.30 8.72 4.33
C ARG A 5 -78.86 8.81 3.78
N ARG A 6 -78.57 8.21 2.60
CA ARG A 6 -78.79 8.64 1.19
C ARG A 6 -77.63 9.50 0.66
N TRP A 7 -76.80 8.92 -0.20
CA TRP A 7 -76.70 9.15 -1.67
C TRP A 7 -76.07 10.50 -2.06
N MET A 8 -74.90 10.46 -2.70
CA MET A 8 -74.72 11.09 -4.02
C MET A 8 -73.45 10.59 -4.73
N HIS A 9 -73.68 10.10 -5.95
CA HIS A 9 -72.68 9.77 -6.97
C HIS A 9 -71.81 10.98 -7.33
N ARG A 10 -70.52 10.74 -7.56
CA ARG A 10 -69.79 11.43 -8.64
C ARG A 10 -68.91 10.46 -9.41
N SER A 11 -69.25 10.39 -10.69
CA SER A 11 -68.64 9.69 -11.79
C SER A 11 -67.33 10.34 -12.26
N PHE A 12 -66.47 9.48 -12.81
CA PHE A 12 -65.57 9.69 -13.96
C PHE A 12 -64.47 10.77 -13.89
N ALA A 13 -63.21 10.31 -13.90
CA ALA A 13 -62.22 10.67 -14.93
C ALA A 13 -61.05 9.68 -14.88
N LEU A 14 -61.12 8.63 -15.72
CA LEU A 14 -59.97 7.78 -16.04
C LEU A 14 -59.16 8.53 -17.11
N LEU A 15 -58.11 9.23 -16.70
CA LEU A 15 -57.10 9.76 -17.61
C LEU A 15 -56.02 8.69 -17.79
N ALA A 16 -56.10 7.98 -18.91
CA ALA A 16 -55.02 7.17 -19.43
C ALA A 16 -53.88 8.10 -19.88
N GLY A 17 -52.95 8.36 -18.96
CA GLY A 17 -51.68 9.01 -19.28
C GLY A 17 -50.78 8.03 -20.03
N LEU A 18 -50.47 8.37 -21.28
CA LEU A 18 -49.43 7.72 -22.06
C LEU A 18 -48.12 7.70 -21.27
N GLY A 19 -47.67 6.51 -20.90
CA GLY A 19 -46.33 6.26 -20.42
C GLY A 19 -45.34 6.43 -21.57
N LEU A 20 -44.75 7.61 -21.68
CA LEU A 20 -43.45 7.77 -22.32
C LEU A 20 -42.44 7.05 -21.43
N GLY A 21 -42.12 5.81 -21.81
CA GLY A 21 -40.96 5.10 -21.29
C GLY A 21 -39.72 5.91 -21.63
N LEU A 22 -39.27 6.72 -20.67
CA LEU A 22 -37.86 7.10 -20.58
C LEU A 22 -37.12 5.80 -20.28
N ALA A 23 -36.67 5.13 -21.34
CA ALA A 23 -35.59 4.17 -21.22
C ALA A 23 -34.44 4.94 -20.58
N SER A 24 -34.19 4.68 -19.30
CA SER A 24 -32.92 5.00 -18.68
C SER A 24 -31.87 4.32 -19.54
N ALA A 25 -31.18 5.10 -20.37
CA ALA A 25 -30.01 4.63 -21.09
C ALA A 25 -29.01 4.19 -20.03
N GLU A 26 -28.96 2.89 -19.76
CA GLU A 26 -27.82 2.28 -19.09
C GLU A 26 -26.61 2.73 -19.89
N SER A 27 -25.74 3.50 -19.23
CA SER A 27 -24.51 3.99 -19.83
C SER A 27 -23.65 2.77 -20.09
N ILE A 28 -23.67 2.30 -21.34
CA ILE A 28 -22.82 1.21 -21.80
C ILE A 28 -21.38 1.68 -21.56
N ALA A 29 -20.70 1.05 -20.60
CA ALA A 29 -19.28 1.24 -20.36
C ALA A 29 -18.52 0.94 -21.67
N GLY A 30 -18.03 2.00 -22.32
CA GLY A 30 -17.18 1.84 -23.51
C GLY A 30 -15.86 1.16 -23.15
N SER A 31 -15.25 0.43 -24.09
CA SER A 31 -13.87 0.01 -23.92
C SER A 31 -12.92 1.20 -24.06
N CYS A 32 -11.77 1.17 -23.40
CA CYS A 32 -10.78 2.24 -23.40
C CYS A 32 -9.36 1.67 -23.32
N GLN A 33 -8.38 2.45 -23.77
CA GLN A 33 -6.95 2.16 -23.58
C GLN A 33 -6.31 3.14 -22.58
N ASN A 34 -6.92 4.30 -22.37
CA ASN A 34 -6.47 5.34 -21.45
C ASN A 34 -7.67 6.16 -20.93
N ALA A 35 -7.44 6.97 -19.90
CA ALA A 35 -8.50 7.74 -19.23
C ALA A 35 -9.17 8.80 -20.13
N ALA A 36 -8.51 9.28 -21.18
CA ALA A 36 -9.07 10.33 -22.06
C ALA A 36 -10.15 9.78 -23.01
N GLU A 37 -10.19 8.47 -23.23
CA GLU A 37 -11.21 7.79 -24.05
C GLU A 37 -12.53 7.59 -23.30
N CYS A 38 -12.54 7.84 -21.98
CA CYS A 38 -13.73 7.68 -21.18
C CYS A 38 -14.58 8.95 -21.13
N PRO A 39 -15.93 8.82 -21.12
CA PRO A 39 -16.82 9.96 -20.93
C PRO A 39 -16.50 10.70 -19.63
N PRO A 40 -16.81 12.01 -19.53
CA PRO A 40 -16.63 12.76 -18.28
C PRO A 40 -17.30 12.05 -17.09
N GLY A 41 -16.54 11.80 -16.02
CA GLY A 41 -16.99 11.06 -14.84
C GLY A 41 -16.74 9.54 -14.89
N PHE A 42 -16.01 9.06 -15.89
CA PHE A 42 -15.55 7.68 -16.00
C PHE A 42 -14.02 7.64 -16.10
N THR A 43 -13.41 6.61 -15.53
CA THR A 43 -11.98 6.30 -15.64
C THR A 43 -11.77 4.99 -16.37
N CYS A 44 -10.66 4.87 -17.09
CA CYS A 44 -10.32 3.62 -17.75
C CYS A 44 -9.70 2.63 -16.76
N SER A 45 -10.39 1.51 -16.50
CA SER A 45 -9.91 0.40 -15.67
C SER A 45 -10.03 -0.91 -16.45
N ASP A 46 -8.93 -1.64 -16.57
CA ASP A 46 -8.86 -2.95 -17.25
C ASP A 46 -9.50 -2.98 -18.64
N GLY A 47 -9.30 -1.91 -19.42
CA GLY A 47 -9.81 -1.82 -20.78
C GLY A 47 -11.27 -1.37 -20.89
N THR A 48 -11.90 -1.00 -19.77
CA THR A 48 -13.30 -0.55 -19.72
C THR A 48 -13.46 0.78 -18.97
N CYS A 49 -14.32 1.65 -19.47
CA CYS A 49 -14.68 2.89 -18.80
C CYS A 49 -15.60 2.58 -17.65
N VAL A 50 -15.05 2.57 -16.44
CA VAL A 50 -15.81 2.43 -15.21
C VAL A 50 -16.17 3.83 -14.72
N LYS A 51 -17.42 4.04 -14.36
CA LYS A 51 -17.81 5.25 -13.63
C LYS A 51 -17.05 5.19 -12.31
N GLU A 52 -16.35 6.25 -11.90
CA GLU A 52 -15.85 6.32 -10.53
C GLU A 52 -17.08 6.23 -9.62
N GLN A 53 -17.37 5.03 -9.11
CA GLN A 53 -18.50 4.82 -8.23
C GLN A 53 -18.07 5.38 -6.89
N MET A 54 -18.32 6.67 -6.69
CA MET A 54 -18.22 7.32 -5.40
C MET A 54 -19.00 6.47 -4.40
N ARG A 55 -18.25 5.73 -3.58
CA ARG A 55 -18.80 4.91 -2.50
C ARG A 55 -18.72 5.75 -1.25
N CYS A 56 -19.86 5.95 -0.60
CA CYS A 56 -19.89 6.54 0.74
C CYS A 56 -19.92 5.40 1.76
N VAL A 57 -19.07 5.48 2.77
CA VAL A 57 -19.02 4.55 3.90
C VAL A 57 -19.22 5.31 5.20
N SER A 58 -20.01 4.72 6.10
CA SER A 58 -20.21 5.31 7.42
C SER A 58 -18.92 5.26 8.22
N ARG A 59 -18.59 6.39 8.87
CA ARG A 59 -17.36 6.55 9.63
C ARG A 59 -17.67 6.58 11.11
N CYS A 60 -17.16 5.60 11.85
CA CYS A 60 -17.33 5.61 13.29
C CYS A 60 -16.43 6.65 13.96
N ARG A 61 -17.01 7.53 14.78
CA ARG A 61 -16.27 8.51 15.59
C ARG A 61 -15.93 7.96 16.97
N HIS A 62 -16.86 7.23 17.59
CA HIS A 62 -16.67 6.64 18.90
C HIS A 62 -17.24 5.22 18.93
N ARG A 63 -16.45 4.30 19.49
CA ARG A 63 -16.84 2.91 19.70
C ARG A 63 -17.07 2.65 21.19
N GLY A 64 -18.04 1.80 21.48
CA GLY A 64 -18.28 1.28 22.81
C GLY A 64 -17.26 0.20 23.19
N VAL A 65 -17.37 -0.29 24.42
CA VAL A 65 -16.50 -1.36 24.95
C VAL A 65 -16.63 -2.70 24.22
N SER A 66 -17.78 -2.96 23.58
CA SER A 66 -18.01 -4.14 22.73
C SER A 66 -17.37 -4.02 21.34
N GLY A 67 -16.86 -2.85 20.98
CA GLY A 67 -16.36 -2.54 19.63
C GLY A 67 -17.41 -1.97 18.68
N ASP A 68 -18.69 -1.96 19.07
CA ASP A 68 -19.77 -1.38 18.26
C ASP A 68 -19.65 0.14 18.15
N CYS A 69 -20.07 0.70 17.01
CA CYS A 69 -20.08 2.14 16.83
C CYS A 69 -21.25 2.78 17.59
N VAL A 70 -20.94 3.70 18.51
CA VAL A 70 -21.95 4.41 19.32
C VAL A 70 -22.23 5.81 18.81
N SER A 71 -21.34 6.38 17.98
CA SER A 71 -21.59 7.64 17.29
C SER A 71 -20.81 7.71 15.98
N TYR A 72 -21.46 8.25 14.95
CA TYR A 72 -20.89 8.39 13.62
C TYR A 72 -20.42 9.83 13.38
N ALA A 73 -19.35 9.98 12.60
CA ALA A 73 -18.99 11.23 11.93
C ALA A 73 -19.71 11.30 10.57
N ASP A 74 -19.45 12.37 9.80
CA ASP A 74 -19.88 12.43 8.41
C ASP A 74 -19.31 11.24 7.60
N ASP A 75 -20.11 10.73 6.67
CA ASP A 75 -19.72 9.64 5.79
C ASP A 75 -18.48 10.02 4.97
N TYR A 76 -17.60 9.05 4.73
CA TYR A 76 -16.44 9.22 3.87
C TYR A 76 -16.77 8.72 2.46
N CYS A 77 -16.69 9.60 1.46
CA CYS A 77 -17.00 9.29 0.07
C CYS A 77 -15.77 9.41 -0.84
N ALA A 78 -15.42 8.34 -1.54
CA ALA A 78 -14.30 8.26 -2.50
C ALA A 78 -14.51 7.09 -3.48
N ALA A 79 -13.69 7.01 -4.54
CA ALA A 79 -13.81 5.98 -5.59
C ALA A 79 -13.70 4.53 -5.06
N ASP A 80 -12.99 4.31 -3.95
CA ASP A 80 -12.93 3.03 -3.22
C ASP A 80 -12.84 3.28 -1.71
N ALA A 81 -13.85 3.99 -1.20
CA ALA A 81 -13.89 4.37 0.20
C ALA A 81 -13.92 3.15 1.13
N VAL A 82 -12.94 3.07 2.03
CA VAL A 82 -12.85 2.06 3.09
C VAL A 82 -12.61 2.76 4.42
N CYS A 83 -13.38 2.39 5.44
CA CYS A 83 -13.14 2.76 6.83
C CYS A 83 -12.71 1.54 7.61
N VAL A 84 -11.65 1.66 8.42
CA VAL A 84 -11.12 0.58 9.25
C VAL A 84 -11.05 1.06 10.69
N ALA A 85 -11.46 0.20 11.62
CA ALA A 85 -11.29 0.43 13.05
C ALA A 85 -9.85 0.06 13.45
N PRO A 86 -8.98 1.02 13.80
CA PRO A 86 -7.64 0.72 14.25
C PRO A 86 -7.68 0.08 15.64
N CYS A 87 -6.77 -0.85 15.92
CA CYS A 87 -6.51 -1.20 17.31
C CYS A 87 -5.71 -0.09 17.99
N THR A 88 -6.22 0.51 19.06
CA THR A 88 -5.50 1.54 19.84
C THR A 88 -4.70 0.93 20.99
N GLN A 89 -5.10 -0.26 21.46
CA GLN A 89 -4.42 -0.98 22.53
C GLN A 89 -4.47 -2.48 22.30
N ARG A 90 -3.32 -3.13 22.46
CA ARG A 90 -3.18 -4.59 22.43
C ARG A 90 -2.69 -5.12 23.77
N ASP A 91 -3.04 -6.36 24.07
CA ASP A 91 -2.43 -7.08 25.19
C ASP A 91 -1.02 -7.59 24.85
N SER A 92 -0.36 -8.23 25.82
CA SER A 92 0.98 -8.79 25.63
C SER A 92 1.04 -9.94 24.63
N ALA A 93 -0.09 -10.56 24.29
CA ALA A 93 -0.19 -11.59 23.24
C ALA A 93 -0.45 -10.97 21.85
N GLY A 94 -0.53 -9.65 21.75
CA GLY A 94 -0.81 -8.92 20.51
C GLY A 94 -2.28 -8.92 20.12
N ARG A 95 -3.19 -9.39 20.97
CA ARG A 95 -4.64 -9.35 20.71
C ARG A 95 -5.17 -7.94 20.92
N CYS A 96 -6.05 -7.49 20.04
CA CYS A 96 -6.66 -6.18 20.20
C CYS A 96 -7.63 -6.17 21.37
N VAL A 97 -7.43 -5.26 22.32
CA VAL A 97 -8.31 -5.08 23.49
C VAL A 97 -9.09 -3.78 23.43
N GLN A 98 -8.67 -2.83 22.60
CA GLN A 98 -9.38 -1.58 22.39
C GLN A 98 -9.30 -1.13 20.93
N LEU A 99 -10.46 -0.87 20.34
CA LEU A 99 -10.60 -0.28 19.01
C LEU A 99 -10.75 1.24 19.11
N GLY A 100 -10.17 1.95 18.15
CA GLY A 100 -10.27 3.41 18.01
C GLY A 100 -11.41 3.85 17.09
N ALA A 101 -11.47 5.16 16.88
CA ALA A 101 -12.30 5.77 15.83
C ALA A 101 -11.84 5.30 14.45
N ASP A 102 -12.77 5.22 13.50
CA ASP A 102 -12.46 4.75 12.16
C ASP A 102 -11.51 5.70 11.44
N VAL A 103 -10.52 5.11 10.79
CA VAL A 103 -9.65 5.77 9.82
C VAL A 103 -10.16 5.40 8.45
N CYS A 104 -10.46 6.40 7.62
CA CYS A 104 -11.05 6.20 6.30
C CYS A 104 -10.15 6.73 5.19
N GLY A 105 -10.12 6.03 4.07
CA GLY A 105 -9.32 6.39 2.90
C GLY A 105 -9.56 5.45 1.73
N ILE A 106 -8.86 5.71 0.62
CA ILE A 106 -8.80 4.80 -0.53
C ILE A 106 -7.84 3.67 -0.18
N ASN A 107 -8.27 2.41 -0.29
CA ASN A 107 -7.46 1.23 0.05
C ASN A 107 -6.86 1.27 1.48
N MET A 108 -7.59 1.87 2.42
CA MET A 108 -7.15 2.03 3.80
C MET A 108 -7.03 0.66 4.49
N THR A 109 -5.88 0.41 5.11
CA THR A 109 -5.66 -0.76 5.96
C THR A 109 -4.98 -0.35 7.26
N CYS A 110 -5.20 -1.10 8.32
CA CYS A 110 -4.52 -0.93 9.60
C CYS A 110 -3.73 -2.19 9.92
N VAL A 111 -2.49 -2.02 10.35
CA VAL A 111 -1.59 -3.13 10.68
C VAL A 111 -1.02 -2.96 12.09
N SER A 112 -0.81 -4.08 12.78
CA SER A 112 -0.18 -4.06 14.10
C SER A 112 1.22 -3.50 14.01
N ARG A 113 1.55 -2.55 14.89
CA ARG A 113 2.89 -1.96 14.99
C ARG A 113 3.56 -2.38 16.28
N CYS A 114 4.72 -3.00 16.16
CA CYS A 114 5.58 -3.26 17.30
C CYS A 114 6.44 -2.04 17.61
N THR A 115 6.43 -1.55 18.84
CA THR A 115 7.25 -0.42 19.29
C THR A 115 8.54 -0.86 19.98
N ALA A 116 8.59 -2.10 20.48
CA ALA A 116 9.80 -2.71 21.03
C ALA A 116 9.80 -4.22 20.83
N ARG A 117 10.98 -4.79 20.59
CA ARG A 117 11.19 -6.22 20.28
C ARG A 117 12.25 -6.85 21.19
N HIS A 118 12.15 -8.15 21.39
CA HIS A 118 13.24 -8.97 21.93
C HIS A 118 14.37 -9.14 20.89
N SER A 119 15.51 -9.69 21.32
CA SER A 119 16.66 -9.96 20.44
C SER A 119 16.37 -11.00 19.35
N ASP A 120 15.43 -11.93 19.58
CA ASP A 120 14.94 -12.87 18.58
C ASP A 120 13.97 -12.23 17.56
N GLY A 121 13.66 -10.95 17.74
CA GLY A 121 12.76 -10.17 16.90
C GLY A 121 11.28 -10.44 17.16
N SER A 122 10.90 -11.15 18.21
CA SER A 122 9.51 -11.22 18.68
C SER A 122 9.09 -9.87 19.28
N CYS A 123 7.79 -9.56 19.22
CA CYS A 123 7.29 -8.28 19.71
C CYS A 123 7.04 -8.33 21.21
N VAL A 124 7.51 -7.33 21.95
CA VAL A 124 7.28 -7.23 23.40
C VAL A 124 6.34 -6.12 23.78
N GLN A 125 6.27 -5.09 22.93
CA GLN A 125 5.40 -3.96 23.14
C GLN A 125 4.75 -3.60 21.82
N TYR A 126 3.43 -3.65 21.81
CA TYR A 126 2.62 -3.18 20.70
C TYR A 126 2.20 -1.73 20.95
N GLY A 127 2.31 -0.90 19.92
CA GLY A 127 1.68 0.42 19.91
C GLY A 127 0.27 0.35 19.32
N PRO A 128 -0.38 1.51 19.15
CA PRO A 128 -1.53 1.64 18.26
C PRO A 128 -1.20 1.13 16.86
N ASP A 129 -2.18 0.56 16.18
CA ASP A 129 -2.05 0.14 14.79
C ASP A 129 -1.65 1.32 13.91
N HIS A 130 -0.84 1.02 12.89
CA HIS A 130 -0.48 1.97 11.86
C HIS A 130 -1.48 1.85 10.71
N CYS A 131 -2.08 2.96 10.31
CA CYS A 131 -3.12 2.98 9.29
C CYS A 131 -2.78 3.96 8.18
N GLU A 132 -2.82 3.48 6.95
CA GLU A 132 -2.66 4.25 5.72
C GLU A 132 -3.13 3.41 4.52
N ALA A 133 -3.05 3.96 3.31
CA ALA A 133 -3.30 3.20 2.09
C ALA A 133 -2.24 2.09 1.92
N GLN A 134 -2.67 0.83 1.88
CA GLN A 134 -1.77 -0.33 1.76
C GLN A 134 -0.70 -0.40 2.87
N ALA A 135 -1.12 -0.08 4.11
CA ALA A 135 -0.28 -0.07 5.29
C ALA A 135 0.49 -1.38 5.46
N LYS A 136 1.79 -1.27 5.72
CA LYS A 136 2.65 -2.40 6.04
C LYS A 136 3.69 -2.00 7.08
N CYS A 137 3.79 -2.78 8.14
CA CYS A 137 4.86 -2.67 9.13
C CYS A 137 5.83 -3.84 8.98
N VAL A 138 7.12 -3.55 9.01
CA VAL A 138 8.19 -4.55 8.92
C VAL A 138 9.14 -4.42 10.09
N LYS A 139 9.75 -5.55 10.48
CA LYS A 139 10.77 -5.57 11.54
C LYS A 139 11.99 -4.77 11.06
N ARG A 140 12.46 -3.84 11.88
CA ARG A 140 13.66 -3.04 11.59
C ARG A 140 14.84 -3.54 12.40
N CYS A 141 15.91 -3.98 11.74
CA CYS A 141 17.15 -4.26 12.42
C CYS A 141 17.95 -2.98 12.65
N VAL A 142 18.29 -2.68 13.90
CA VAL A 142 19.10 -1.49 14.25
C VAL A 142 20.56 -1.82 14.50
N SER A 143 20.89 -3.10 14.68
CA SER A 143 22.28 -3.56 14.74
C SER A 143 22.41 -5.01 14.30
N ARG A 144 23.44 -5.29 13.49
CA ARG A 144 23.75 -6.61 12.97
C ARG A 144 25.09 -7.10 13.52
N GLY A 145 25.17 -8.40 13.75
CA GLY A 145 26.45 -9.06 14.04
C GLY A 145 27.28 -9.26 12.77
N LEU A 146 28.52 -9.73 12.93
CA LEU A 146 29.46 -9.96 11.83
C LEU A 146 28.89 -10.89 10.73
N GLY A 147 28.10 -11.90 11.11
CA GLY A 147 27.45 -12.82 10.17
C GLY A 147 26.25 -12.23 9.41
N GLY A 148 25.92 -10.95 9.61
CA GLY A 148 24.78 -10.29 9.00
C GLY A 148 23.43 -10.60 9.63
N GLY A 149 23.39 -11.45 10.65
CA GLY A 149 22.20 -11.66 11.48
C GLY A 149 21.88 -10.43 12.31
N CYS A 150 20.59 -10.16 12.53
CA CYS A 150 20.18 -9.07 13.40
C CYS A 150 20.42 -9.43 14.86
N VAL A 151 21.08 -8.55 15.61
CA VAL A 151 21.34 -8.74 17.05
C VAL A 151 20.58 -7.75 17.92
N ALA A 152 20.10 -6.64 17.34
CA ALA A 152 19.21 -5.71 17.99
C ALA A 152 18.12 -5.22 17.04
N TRP A 153 16.88 -5.35 17.49
CA TRP A 153 15.69 -4.93 16.74
C TRP A 153 15.15 -3.62 17.30
N GLY A 154 14.77 -2.70 16.41
CA GLY A 154 14.10 -1.46 16.78
C GLY A 154 12.57 -1.60 16.73
N ALA A 155 11.90 -0.47 16.90
CA ALA A 155 10.49 -0.33 16.55
C ALA A 155 10.28 -0.66 15.06
N ASP A 156 9.10 -1.19 14.74
CA ASP A 156 8.71 -1.46 13.36
C ASP A 156 8.75 -0.18 12.53
N ALA A 157 9.21 -0.35 11.31
CA ALA A 157 9.16 0.68 10.29
C ALA A 157 7.91 0.43 9.44
N CYS A 158 7.06 1.45 9.33
CA CYS A 158 5.74 1.33 8.72
C CYS A 158 5.59 2.39 7.63
N GLY A 159 4.92 2.01 6.55
CA GLY A 159 4.65 2.86 5.39
C GLY A 159 3.90 2.09 4.30
N PRO A 160 3.55 2.75 3.18
CA PRO A 160 2.89 2.10 2.06
C PRO A 160 3.88 1.16 1.37
N ALA A 161 3.48 -0.10 1.15
CA ALA A 161 4.33 -1.11 0.50
C ALA A 161 5.75 -1.24 1.10
N PHE A 162 5.90 -0.99 2.40
CA PHE A 162 7.19 -0.85 3.06
C PHE A 162 8.06 -2.13 3.02
N SER A 163 9.36 -1.95 2.86
CA SER A 163 10.37 -2.99 3.08
C SER A 163 11.59 -2.41 3.80
N CYS A 164 12.33 -3.28 4.49
CA CYS A 164 13.65 -2.97 5.02
C CYS A 164 14.66 -3.81 4.26
N ALA A 165 15.78 -3.19 3.86
CA ALA A 165 16.90 -3.89 3.27
C ALA A 165 18.12 -3.80 4.19
N ARG A 166 18.89 -4.89 4.21
CA ARG A 166 20.19 -4.94 4.85
C ARG A 166 21.20 -4.22 3.95
N ALA A 167 21.81 -3.16 4.46
CA ALA A 167 22.88 -2.45 3.76
C ALA A 167 24.23 -3.09 4.10
N CYS A 168 24.98 -3.50 3.06
CA CYS A 168 26.37 -3.87 3.23
C CYS A 168 27.25 -2.62 3.11
N GLU A 169 27.94 -2.25 4.19
CA GLU A 169 28.81 -1.07 4.19
C GLU A 169 30.19 -1.38 3.63
N SER A 170 30.65 -2.62 3.72
CA SER A 170 31.89 -3.04 3.10
C SER A 170 31.89 -4.53 2.75
N ARG A 171 32.58 -4.87 1.65
CA ARG A 171 32.68 -6.22 1.11
C ARG A 171 34.13 -6.66 1.02
N ALA A 172 34.36 -7.96 1.22
CA ALA A 172 35.60 -8.62 0.84
C ALA A 172 35.70 -8.76 -0.69
N ASP A 173 36.88 -9.12 -1.18
CA ASP A 173 37.18 -9.23 -2.62
C ASP A 173 36.26 -10.20 -3.38
N LEU A 174 35.75 -11.25 -2.70
CA LEU A 174 34.79 -12.20 -3.27
C LEU A 174 33.32 -11.75 -3.18
N GLY A 175 33.08 -10.49 -2.81
CA GLY A 175 31.75 -9.89 -2.71
C GLY A 175 30.94 -10.34 -1.50
N ALA A 176 31.56 -11.03 -0.55
CA ALA A 176 30.96 -11.31 0.76
C ALA A 176 30.91 -10.02 1.58
N CYS A 177 29.80 -9.79 2.28
CA CYS A 177 29.71 -8.63 3.16
C CYS A 177 30.50 -8.86 4.44
N ILE A 178 31.33 -7.90 4.83
CA ILE A 178 32.18 -7.99 6.03
C ILE A 178 31.80 -6.97 7.10
N SER A 179 31.11 -5.88 6.73
CA SER A 179 30.46 -4.98 7.68
C SER A 179 29.05 -4.63 7.22
N TRP A 180 28.14 -4.57 8.18
CA TRP A 180 26.73 -4.34 7.95
C TRP A 180 26.32 -3.04 8.61
N GLY A 181 25.59 -2.21 7.86
CA GLY A 181 24.96 -1.04 8.41
C GLY A 181 23.66 -1.35 9.13
N THR A 182 23.03 -0.32 9.67
CA THR A 182 21.64 -0.39 10.13
C THR A 182 20.71 -0.65 8.96
N ASP A 183 19.62 -1.38 9.17
CA ASP A 183 18.62 -1.53 8.11
C ASP A 183 18.02 -0.16 7.77
N ALA A 184 18.01 0.13 6.48
CA ALA A 184 17.26 1.23 5.93
C ALA A 184 15.95 0.68 5.37
N CYS A 185 14.89 1.47 5.54
CA CYS A 185 13.54 1.05 5.24
C CYS A 185 12.80 2.17 4.53
N GLY A 186 11.95 1.79 3.59
CA GLY A 186 11.21 2.72 2.73
C GLY A 186 10.20 1.98 1.85
N PRO A 187 9.45 2.70 1.02
CA PRO A 187 8.66 2.11 -0.05
C PRO A 187 9.58 1.38 -1.02
N ALA A 188 9.26 0.12 -1.35
CA ALA A 188 10.03 -0.72 -2.28
C ALA A 188 11.57 -0.66 -2.08
N TYR A 189 12.02 -0.50 -0.83
CA TYR A 189 13.42 -0.29 -0.48
C TYR A 189 14.23 -1.57 -0.68
N THR A 190 15.31 -1.47 -1.46
CA THR A 190 16.24 -2.57 -1.76
C THR A 190 17.69 -2.07 -1.66
N CYS A 191 18.63 -3.01 -1.66
CA CYS A 191 20.06 -2.74 -1.75
C CYS A 191 20.65 -3.54 -2.89
N ALA A 192 21.39 -2.88 -3.78
CA ALA A 192 22.11 -3.47 -4.89
C ALA A 192 23.60 -3.52 -4.61
N LYS A 193 24.26 -4.62 -4.99
CA LYS A 193 25.71 -4.73 -4.90
C LYS A 193 26.35 -3.85 -5.97
N ALA A 194 27.21 -2.92 -5.55
CA ALA A 194 27.98 -2.08 -6.47
C ALA A 194 29.31 -2.76 -6.81
N CYS A 195 29.53 -3.04 -8.09
CA CYS A 195 30.85 -3.47 -8.55
C CYS A 195 31.72 -2.25 -8.88
N ARG A 196 32.86 -2.11 -8.20
CA ARG A 196 33.84 -1.06 -8.50
C ARG A 196 34.76 -1.44 -9.66
N LEU A 197 35.16 -2.71 -9.71
CA LEU A 197 36.13 -3.20 -10.69
C LEU A 197 35.71 -4.56 -11.20
N ARG A 198 35.72 -4.71 -12.53
CA ARG A 198 35.45 -5.98 -13.20
C ARG A 198 36.71 -6.53 -13.87
N GLY A 199 36.86 -7.84 -13.82
CA GLY A 199 37.89 -8.56 -14.57
C GLY A 199 37.54 -8.65 -16.06
N MET A 200 38.46 -9.19 -16.86
CA MET A 200 38.31 -9.31 -18.32
C MET A 200 37.07 -10.10 -18.75
N ASN A 201 36.60 -11.03 -17.91
CA ASN A 201 35.41 -11.86 -18.19
C ASN A 201 34.11 -11.16 -17.77
N GLY A 202 34.16 -9.90 -17.36
CA GLY A 202 33.01 -9.15 -16.87
C GLY A 202 32.62 -9.46 -15.43
N ASN A 203 33.25 -10.43 -14.77
CA ASN A 203 32.99 -10.74 -13.36
C ASN A 203 33.49 -9.61 -12.45
N CYS A 204 32.75 -9.34 -11.38
CA CYS A 204 33.17 -8.37 -10.39
C CYS A 204 34.32 -8.93 -9.53
N ILE A 205 35.38 -8.15 -9.35
CA ILE A 205 36.57 -8.52 -8.58
C ILE A 205 36.87 -7.53 -7.44
N ALA A 206 36.22 -6.37 -7.42
CA ALA A 206 36.22 -5.47 -6.29
C ALA A 206 34.86 -4.78 -6.18
N TYR A 207 34.38 -4.64 -4.95
CA TYR A 207 33.05 -4.12 -4.66
C TYR A 207 33.14 -2.85 -3.84
N ASP A 208 32.18 -1.97 -4.07
CA ASP A 208 31.90 -0.81 -3.22
C ASP A 208 30.82 -1.17 -2.19
N PRO A 209 30.53 -0.28 -1.22
CA PRO A 209 29.34 -0.39 -0.39
C PRO A 209 28.08 -0.57 -1.24
N ASP A 210 27.07 -1.25 -0.69
CA ASP A 210 25.80 -1.42 -1.41
C ASP A 210 25.13 -0.06 -1.65
N VAL A 211 24.52 0.10 -2.83
CA VAL A 211 23.65 1.24 -3.12
C VAL A 211 22.24 0.86 -2.70
N CYS A 212 21.69 1.61 -1.76
CA CYS A 212 20.40 1.33 -1.15
C CYS A 212 19.44 2.51 -1.32
N GLY A 213 18.17 2.19 -1.59
CA GLY A 213 17.10 3.17 -1.78
C GLY A 213 15.88 2.51 -2.40
N GLU A 214 14.89 3.32 -2.76
CA GLU A 214 13.76 2.86 -3.54
C GLU A 214 14.24 2.37 -4.92
N GLY A 215 13.83 1.15 -5.29
CA GLY A 215 14.17 0.56 -6.59
C GLY A 215 15.66 0.38 -6.89
N ALA A 216 16.53 0.36 -5.87
CA ALA A 216 17.98 0.38 -6.07
C ALA A 216 18.48 -0.74 -6.99
N LEU A 217 19.31 -0.35 -7.96
CA LEU A 217 19.84 -1.20 -9.04
C LEU A 217 21.27 -0.79 -9.37
N CYS A 218 22.11 -1.79 -9.65
CA CYS A 218 23.41 -1.61 -10.27
C CYS A 218 23.47 -2.40 -11.57
N VAL A 219 23.81 -1.72 -12.67
CA VAL A 219 23.97 -2.34 -13.99
C VAL A 219 25.42 -2.36 -14.42
N GLN A 220 25.80 -3.45 -15.10
CA GLN A 220 27.15 -3.59 -15.64
C GLN A 220 27.42 -2.51 -16.69
N HIS A 221 28.49 -1.75 -16.47
CA HIS A 221 28.94 -0.74 -17.43
C HIS A 221 29.96 -1.33 -18.40
N CYS A 222 29.75 -1.06 -19.68
CA CYS A 222 30.67 -1.42 -20.74
C CYS A 222 31.30 -0.15 -21.33
N GLU A 223 32.59 0.05 -21.08
CA GLU A 223 33.32 1.24 -21.53
C GLU A 223 33.66 1.17 -23.02
N SER A 224 33.93 -0.02 -23.54
CA SER A 224 34.22 -0.22 -24.96
C SER A 224 33.62 -1.52 -25.47
N ARG A 225 33.11 -1.48 -26.71
CA ARG A 225 32.50 -2.62 -27.40
C ARG A 225 33.26 -2.98 -28.66
N SER A 226 33.22 -4.27 -29.01
CA SER A 226 33.70 -4.75 -30.30
C SER A 226 32.76 -4.35 -31.43
N ALA A 227 33.20 -4.55 -32.68
CA ALA A 227 32.36 -4.36 -33.85
C ALA A 227 31.08 -5.22 -33.86
N PHE A 228 31.04 -6.29 -33.08
CA PHE A 228 29.88 -7.19 -32.95
C PHE A 228 29.05 -6.93 -31.69
N GLY A 229 29.31 -5.83 -30.97
CA GLY A 229 28.56 -5.42 -29.80
C GLY A 229 28.96 -6.10 -28.48
N ALA A 230 29.91 -7.05 -28.50
CA ALA A 230 30.44 -7.66 -27.29
C ALA A 230 31.23 -6.64 -26.46
N CYS A 231 31.12 -6.69 -25.13
CA CYS A 231 31.87 -5.79 -24.28
C CYS A 231 33.35 -6.23 -24.20
N LEU A 232 34.26 -5.30 -24.50
CA LEU A 232 35.69 -5.54 -24.46
C LEU A 232 36.30 -5.05 -23.15
N HIS A 233 35.89 -3.89 -22.66
CA HIS A 233 36.37 -3.32 -21.38
C HIS A 233 35.18 -2.96 -20.51
N TYR A 234 35.22 -3.46 -19.27
CA TYR A 234 34.17 -3.25 -18.28
C TYR A 234 34.61 -2.18 -17.29
N GLY A 235 33.72 -1.22 -17.03
CA GLY A 235 33.92 -0.21 -16.00
C GLY A 235 33.30 -0.60 -14.67
N ALA A 236 33.32 0.33 -13.72
CA ALA A 236 32.50 0.28 -12.52
C ALA A 236 31.00 0.26 -12.89
N ASP A 237 30.19 -0.44 -12.10
CA ASP A 237 28.75 -0.48 -12.32
C ASP A 237 28.13 0.92 -12.23
N ILE A 238 27.13 1.16 -13.08
CA ILE A 238 26.29 2.34 -12.95
C ILE A 238 25.16 1.97 -11.99
N CYS A 239 25.17 2.60 -10.82
CA CYS A 239 24.17 2.37 -9.79
C CYS A 239 23.24 3.56 -9.64
N GLY A 240 21.97 3.29 -9.35
CA GLY A 240 20.95 4.29 -9.06
C GLY A 240 20.00 3.80 -7.98
N ALA A 241 19.47 4.75 -7.22
CA ALA A 241 18.36 4.56 -6.29
C ALA A 241 17.55 5.86 -6.25
N GLY A 242 16.22 5.76 -6.22
CA GLY A 242 15.31 6.91 -6.35
C GLY A 242 13.91 6.55 -5.96
#